data_AF-A0A1F5JV46-F1
#
_entry.id   AF-A0A1F5JV46-F1
#
_cell.length_a   1.000
_cell.length_b   1.000
_cell.length_c   1.000
_cell.angle_alpha   90.00
_cell.angle_beta   90.00
_cell.angle_gamma   90.00
#
_symmetry.space_group_name_H-M   'P 1'
#
loop_
_entity.id
_entity.type
_entity.pdbx_description
1 polymer ?
#
loop_
_entity_poly.entity_id
_entity_poly.type
_entity_poly.pdbx_seq_one_letter_code
_entity_poly.pdbx_strand_id
1 'polypeptide(L)'
;MDMSNDDFKKILNEAIKPLSDAQEEFRKDLSGVKEDLSGVKEDLSGVKEDQADLRRIIEERVLPPLVYIETTVKSYADRYVINEDHIGRLDKRLKKVEDNLGIQPAQELTIPSFD
;
A
#
# COMPACT_ATOMS: atom_id res chain seq x y z
N MET A 1 37.14 -46.18 -56.13
CA MET A 1 38.09 -45.13 -55.70
C MET A 1 38.12 -45.19 -54.19
N ASP A 2 39.29 -45.44 -53.62
CA ASP A 2 39.46 -45.42 -52.17
C ASP A 2 39.51 -43.97 -51.71
N MET A 3 38.85 -43.65 -50.60
CA MET A 3 38.80 -42.27 -50.11
C MET A 3 40.18 -41.92 -49.54
N SER A 4 40.73 -40.77 -49.96
CA SER A 4 41.98 -40.30 -49.34
C SER A 4 41.73 -39.96 -47.87
N ASN A 5 42.72 -40.19 -47.03
CA ASN A 5 42.72 -39.74 -45.63
C ASN A 5 42.47 -38.22 -45.51
N ASP A 6 42.89 -37.44 -46.50
CA ASP A 6 42.67 -35.99 -46.52
C ASP A 6 41.22 -35.63 -46.84
N ASP A 7 40.56 -36.39 -47.72
CA ASP A 7 39.13 -36.22 -48.02
C ASP A 7 38.28 -36.52 -46.79
N PHE A 8 38.63 -37.59 -46.06
CA PHE A 8 37.98 -37.96 -44.81
C PHE A 8 38.12 -36.86 -43.74
N LYS A 9 39.34 -36.34 -43.52
CA LYS A 9 39.57 -35.23 -42.58
C LYS A 9 38.79 -33.98 -42.95
N LYS A 10 38.68 -33.67 -44.25
CA LYS A 10 37.93 -32.52 -44.73
C LYS A 10 36.44 -32.65 -44.41
N ILE A 11 35.83 -33.79 -44.75
CA ILE A 11 34.41 -34.06 -44.45
C ILE A 11 34.16 -34.01 -42.94
N LEU A 12 35.06 -34.60 -42.14
CA LEU A 12 34.96 -34.58 -40.68
C LEU A 12 35.02 -33.16 -40.11
N ASN A 13 35.94 -32.33 -40.60
CA ASN A 13 36.04 -30.93 -40.19
C ASN A 13 34.79 -30.12 -40.58
N GLU A 14 34.26 -30.34 -41.79
CA GLU A 14 33.03 -29.69 -42.27
C GLU A 14 31.81 -30.10 -41.42
N ALA A 15 31.74 -31.36 -40.98
CA ALA A 15 30.68 -31.85 -40.12
C ALA A 15 30.77 -31.34 -38.67
N ILE A 16 31.99 -31.17 -38.12
CA ILE A 16 32.20 -30.75 -36.73
C ILE A 16 32.15 -29.23 -36.56
N LYS A 17 32.56 -28.45 -37.57
CA LYS A 17 32.62 -26.99 -37.48
C LYS A 17 31.31 -26.34 -37.01
N PRO A 18 30.12 -26.69 -37.56
CA PRO A 18 28.85 -26.12 -37.09
C PRO A 18 28.57 -26.42 -35.60
N LEU A 19 29.02 -27.58 -35.11
CA LEU A 19 28.89 -27.96 -33.70
C LEU A 19 29.77 -27.08 -32.80
N SER A 20 30.99 -26.77 -33.25
CA SER A 20 31.90 -25.86 -32.55
C SER A 20 31.34 -24.43 -32.51
N ASP A 21 30.84 -23.95 -33.64
CA ASP A 21 30.26 -22.61 -33.77
C ASP A 21 29.01 -22.47 -32.86
N ALA A 22 28.11 -23.45 -32.89
CA ALA A 22 26.93 -23.48 -32.02
C ALA A 22 27.31 -23.57 -30.52
N GLN A 23 28.38 -24.29 -30.18
CA GLN A 23 28.89 -24.34 -28.80
C GLN A 23 29.39 -22.98 -28.33
N GLU A 24 30.05 -22.21 -29.21
CA GLU A 24 30.53 -20.86 -28.90
C GLU A 24 29.37 -19.86 -28.75
N GLU A 25 28.38 -19.92 -29.63
CA GLU A 25 27.15 -19.11 -29.54
C GLU A 25 26.40 -19.39 -28.24
N PHE A 26 26.21 -20.67 -27.89
CA PHE A 26 25.55 -21.05 -26.64
C PHE A 26 26.29 -20.53 -25.39
N ARG A 27 27.64 -20.51 -25.41
CA ARG A 27 28.43 -19.92 -24.30
C ARG A 27 28.21 -18.41 -24.19
N LYS A 28 28.06 -17.72 -25.32
CA LYS A 28 27.77 -16.28 -25.36
C LYS A 28 26.39 -16.00 -24.79
N ASP A 29 25.38 -16.75 -25.22
CA ASP A 29 24.00 -16.62 -24.72
C ASP A 29 23.93 -16.89 -23.21
N LEU A 30 24.58 -17.96 -22.73
CA LEU A 30 24.67 -18.24 -21.29
C LEU A 30 25.35 -17.13 -20.50
N SER A 31 26.33 -16.45 -21.09
CA SER A 31 26.99 -15.31 -20.46
C SER A 31 26.04 -14.11 -20.36
N GLY A 32 25.26 -13.84 -21.41
CA GLY A 32 24.22 -12.82 -21.40
C GLY A 32 23.13 -13.09 -20.35
N VAL A 33 22.61 -14.33 -20.30
CA VAL A 33 21.62 -14.74 -19.29
C VAL A 33 22.16 -14.55 -17.87
N LYS A 34 23.46 -14.81 -17.64
CA LYS A 34 24.09 -14.61 -16.33
C LYS A 34 24.19 -13.13 -15.94
N GLU A 35 24.44 -12.26 -16.91
CA GLU A 35 24.44 -10.81 -16.73
C GLU A 35 23.04 -10.30 -16.41
N ASP A 36 22.03 -10.68 -17.21
CA ASP A 36 20.63 -10.34 -16.98
C ASP A 36 20.15 -10.78 -15.59
N LEU A 37 20.48 -12.01 -15.18
CA LEU A 37 20.11 -12.52 -13.86
C LEU A 37 20.79 -11.77 -12.72
N SER A 38 21.99 -11.24 -12.96
CA SER A 38 22.68 -10.39 -11.98
C SER A 38 21.98 -9.03 -11.85
N GLY A 39 21.54 -8.44 -12.96
CA GLY A 39 20.73 -7.21 -12.96
C GLY A 39 19.40 -7.40 -12.24
N VAL A 40 18.66 -8.47 -12.53
CA VAL A 40 17.40 -8.80 -11.84
C VAL A 40 17.60 -8.96 -10.33
N LYS A 41 18.75 -9.50 -9.90
CA LYS A 41 19.07 -9.65 -8.47
C LYS A 41 19.33 -8.31 -7.79
N GLU A 42 19.95 -7.37 -8.50
CA GLU A 42 20.16 -6.00 -8.01
C GLU A 42 18.83 -5.26 -7.89
N ASP A 43 18.02 -5.28 -8.95
CA ASP A 43 16.68 -4.68 -8.94
C ASP A 43 15.81 -5.22 -7.80
N LEU A 44 15.83 -6.54 -7.57
CA LEU A 44 15.07 -7.16 -6.49
C LEU A 44 15.59 -6.75 -5.10
N SER A 45 16.87 -6.44 -4.97
CA SER A 45 17.41 -5.87 -3.73
C SER A 45 16.89 -4.46 -3.51
N GLY A 46 16.88 -3.63 -4.55
CA GLY A 46 16.31 -2.27 -4.50
C GLY A 46 14.83 -2.28 -4.12
N VAL A 47 14.02 -3.16 -4.72
CA VAL A 47 12.59 -3.30 -4.37
C VAL A 47 12.39 -3.69 -2.90
N LYS A 48 13.28 -4.52 -2.33
CA LYS A 48 13.20 -4.88 -0.90
C LYS A 48 13.52 -3.71 0.01
N GLU A 49 14.48 -2.87 -0.36
CA GLU A 49 14.81 -1.65 0.37
C GLU A 49 13.65 -0.65 0.33
N ASP A 50 13.09 -0.39 -0.84
CA ASP A 50 11.91 0.46 -1.01
C ASP A 50 10.72 -0.04 -0.17
N GLN A 51 10.48 -1.35 -0.16
CA GLN A 51 9.42 -1.94 0.66
C GLN A 51 9.67 -1.75 2.17
N ALA A 52 10.92 -1.87 2.63
CA ALA A 52 11.27 -1.64 4.02
C ALA A 52 11.09 -0.17 4.41
N ASP A 53 11.45 0.76 3.53
CA ASP A 53 11.28 2.19 3.73
C ASP A 53 9.82 2.61 3.77
N LEU A 54 8.99 2.07 2.88
CA LEU A 54 7.53 2.29 2.91
C LEU A 54 6.91 1.80 4.21
N ARG A 55 7.31 0.61 4.70
CA ARG A 55 6.85 0.11 6.00
C ARG A 55 7.22 1.07 7.13
N ARG A 56 8.46 1.55 7.15
CA ARG A 56 8.93 2.51 8.15
C ARG A 56 8.14 3.82 8.11
N ILE A 57 7.89 4.37 6.92
CA ILE A 57 7.09 5.60 6.75
C ILE A 57 5.68 5.39 7.29
N ILE A 58 5.05 4.26 6.99
CA ILE A 58 3.70 3.95 7.50
C ILE A 58 3.71 3.90 9.02
N GLU A 59 4.64 3.15 9.61
CA GLU A 59 4.70 2.94 11.06
C GLU A 59 5.06 4.21 11.84
N GLU A 60 6.03 4.98 11.36
CA GLU A 60 6.58 6.12 12.09
C GLU A 60 5.86 7.44 11.79
N ARG A 61 5.32 7.60 10.57
CA ARG A 61 4.81 8.90 10.11
C ARG A 61 3.32 8.92 9.82
N VAL A 62 2.71 7.78 9.47
CA VAL A 62 1.29 7.73 9.09
C VAL A 62 0.42 7.25 10.26
N LEU A 63 0.78 6.14 10.91
CA LEU A 63 -0.03 5.57 11.99
C LEU A 63 -0.18 6.49 13.21
N PRO A 64 0.87 7.14 13.74
CA PRO A 64 0.73 7.92 14.97
C PRO A 64 -0.23 9.12 14.85
N PRO A 65 -0.15 9.96 13.78
CA PRO A 65 -1.14 11.01 13.57
C PRO A 65 -2.56 10.48 13.38
N LEU A 66 -2.73 9.32 12.70
CA LEU A 66 -4.05 8.73 12.48
C LEU A 66 -4.71 8.32 13.81
N VAL A 67 -3.96 7.65 14.69
CA VAL A 67 -4.44 7.27 16.04
C VAL A 67 -4.79 8.51 16.87
N TYR A 68 -3.98 9.57 16.77
CA TYR A 68 -4.27 10.84 17.45
C TYR A 68 -5.58 11.47 16.97
N ILE A 69 -5.79 11.51 15.66
CA ILE A 69 -7.02 12.03 15.05
C ILE A 69 -8.22 11.20 15.48
N GLU A 70 -8.14 9.87 15.39
CA GLU A 70 -9.20 8.96 15.82
C GLU A 70 -9.60 9.20 17.28
N THR A 71 -8.62 9.28 18.17
CA THR A 71 -8.84 9.53 19.60
C THR A 71 -9.49 10.89 19.84
N THR A 72 -9.04 11.92 19.10
CA THR A 72 -9.56 13.29 19.22
C THR A 72 -11.01 13.37 18.75
N VAL A 73 -11.32 12.76 17.60
CA VAL A 73 -12.67 12.71 17.04
C VAL A 73 -13.61 11.96 17.99
N LYS A 74 -13.17 10.82 18.53
CA LYS A 74 -13.94 10.06 19.53
C LYS A 74 -14.24 10.90 20.76
N SER A 75 -13.26 11.62 21.29
CA SER A 75 -13.45 12.53 22.43
C SER A 75 -14.46 13.66 22.13
N TYR A 76 -14.46 14.22 20.92
CA TYR A 76 -15.48 15.20 20.52
C TYR A 76 -16.86 14.57 20.42
N ALA A 77 -16.99 13.38 19.82
CA ALA A 77 -18.26 12.66 19.73
C ALA A 77 -18.84 12.38 21.13
N ASP A 78 -18.03 11.88 22.06
CA ASP A 78 -18.45 11.64 23.44
C ASP A 78 -18.94 12.94 24.12
N ARG A 79 -18.24 14.06 23.89
CA ARG A 79 -18.68 15.38 24.39
C ARG A 79 -20.01 15.83 23.80
N TYR A 80 -20.28 15.56 22.52
CA TYR A 80 -21.57 15.90 21.90
C TYR A 80 -22.72 15.10 22.50
N VAL A 81 -22.53 13.79 22.73
CA VAL A 81 -23.53 12.94 23.41
C VAL A 81 -23.82 13.44 24.83
N ILE A 82 -22.77 13.80 25.58
CA ILE A 82 -22.95 14.36 26.94
C ILE A 82 -23.66 15.71 26.88
N ASN A 83 -23.30 16.58 25.94
CA ASN A 83 -23.93 17.88 25.78
C ASN A 83 -25.41 17.76 25.41
N GLU A 84 -25.77 16.79 24.57
CA GLU A 84 -27.16 16.48 24.23
C GLU A 84 -27.97 16.12 25.49
N ASP A 85 -27.45 15.22 26.33
CA ASP A 85 -28.08 14.89 27.62
C ASP A 85 -28.20 16.11 28.55
N HIS A 86 -27.17 16.96 28.59
CA HIS A 86 -27.19 18.20 29.38
C HIS A 86 -28.26 19.19 28.88
N ILE A 87 -28.34 19.39 27.56
CA ILE A 87 -29.34 20.25 26.92
C ILE A 87 -30.73 19.69 27.20
N GLY A 88 -30.94 18.38 27.08
CA GLY A 88 -32.21 17.73 27.41
C GLY A 88 -32.63 17.94 28.87
N ARG A 89 -31.68 17.91 29.82
CA ARG A 89 -31.96 18.25 31.23
C ARG A 89 -32.31 19.72 31.42
N LEU A 90 -31.61 20.63 30.75
CA LEU A 90 -31.89 22.06 30.83
C LEU A 90 -33.24 22.41 30.23
N ASP A 91 -33.58 21.84 29.07
CA ASP A 91 -34.89 21.99 28.41
C ASP A 91 -36.03 21.56 29.34
N LYS A 92 -35.93 20.37 29.95
CA LYS A 92 -36.92 19.88 30.94
C LYS A 92 -37.08 20.83 32.12
N ARG A 93 -35.97 21.39 32.64
CA ARG A 93 -36.01 22.35 33.75
C ARG A 93 -36.63 23.68 33.34
N LEU A 94 -36.31 24.17 32.14
CA LEU A 94 -36.83 25.43 31.61
C LEU A 94 -38.33 25.33 31.39
N LYS A 95 -38.81 24.29 30.70
CA LYS A 95 -40.25 24.01 30.52
C LYS A 95 -40.99 24.02 31.85
N LYS A 96 -40.46 23.35 32.87
CA LYS A 96 -41.07 23.35 34.22
C LYS A 96 -41.16 24.75 34.84
N VAL A 97 -40.19 25.62 34.61
CA VAL A 97 -40.21 27.01 35.11
C VAL A 97 -41.23 27.84 34.31
N GLU A 98 -41.23 27.72 32.99
CA GLU A 98 -42.16 28.41 32.10
C GLU A 98 -43.62 28.04 32.43
N ASP A 99 -43.91 26.75 32.61
CA ASP A 99 -45.22 26.24 33.01
C ASP A 99 -45.68 26.84 34.35
N ASN A 100 -44.79 26.88 35.36
CA ASN A 100 -45.11 27.44 36.68
C ASN A 100 -45.37 28.96 36.63
N LEU A 101 -44.78 29.67 35.67
CA LEU A 101 -44.92 31.11 35.52
C LEU A 101 -45.97 31.50 34.47
N GLY A 102 -46.58 30.53 33.78
CA GLY A 102 -47.52 30.77 32.68
C GLY A 102 -46.88 31.45 31.47
N ILE A 103 -45.57 31.29 31.28
CA ILE A 103 -44.84 31.86 30.14
C ILE A 103 -45.07 30.98 28.93
N GLN A 104 -45.31 31.60 27.77
CA GLN A 104 -45.33 30.91 26.48
C GLN A 104 -44.13 31.40 25.65
N PRO A 105 -43.09 30.59 25.46
CA PRO A 105 -41.89 31.02 24.75
C PRO A 105 -42.19 31.26 23.27
N ALA A 106 -41.47 32.22 22.68
CA ALA A 106 -41.52 32.47 21.24
C ALA A 106 -41.01 31.24 20.47
N GLN A 107 -41.55 30.99 19.28
CA GLN A 107 -41.22 29.81 18.47
C GLN A 107 -39.71 29.70 18.16
N GLU A 108 -39.01 30.81 17.98
CA GLU A 108 -37.55 30.85 17.77
C GLU A 108 -36.72 30.38 18.97
N LEU A 109 -37.30 30.41 20.18
CA LEU A 109 -36.67 29.93 21.40
C LEU A 109 -37.04 28.48 21.72
N THR A 110 -37.93 27.87 20.94
CA THR A 110 -38.28 26.46 21.11
C THR A 110 -37.19 25.58 20.50
N ILE A 111 -36.66 24.66 21.31
CA ILE A 111 -35.69 23.66 20.83
C ILE A 111 -36.48 22.61 20.03
N PRO A 112 -36.16 22.37 18.74
CA PRO A 112 -36.87 21.37 17.95
C PRO A 112 -36.63 19.96 18.52
N SER A 113 -37.69 19.16 18.63
CA SER A 113 -37.56 17.72 18.86
C SER A 113 -37.11 17.08 17.55
N PHE A 114 -35.96 16.42 17.57
CA PHE A 114 -35.54 15.53 16.49
C PHE A 114 -35.68 14.11 17.05
N ASP A 115 -36.76 13.45 16.67
CA ASP A 115 -37.03 12.03 17.01
C ASP A 115 -36.05 11.09 16.30
#